data_AF-A0A9E6A367-F1
#
_entry.id   AF-A0A9E6A367-F1
#
_cell.length_a   1.000
_cell.length_b   1.000
_cell.length_c   1.000
_cell.angle_alpha   90.00
_cell.angle_beta   90.00
_cell.angle_gamma   90.00
#
_symmetry.space_group_name_H-M   'P 1'
#
loop_
_entity.id
_entity.type
_entity.pdbx_description
1 polymer ?
#
loop_
_entity_poly.entity_id
_entity_poly.type
_entity_poly.pdbx_seq_one_letter_code
_entity_poly.pdbx_strand_id
1 'polypeptide(L)' 'MSFDLHTFRETLGLFVTGVTIITTRDDEGEPIGITANSFNSVSL' A
#
# COMPACT_ATOMS: atom_id res chain seq x y z
N MET A 1 6.21 19.51 -16.25
CA MET A 1 6.83 18.19 -16.44
C MET A 1 5.74 17.15 -16.27
N SER A 2 5.54 16.27 -17.26
CA SER A 2 4.64 15.13 -17.12
C SER A 2 5.47 13.93 -16.71
N PHE A 3 5.08 13.23 -15.65
CA PHE A 3 5.71 11.95 -15.30
C PHE A 3 5.07 10.84 -16.12
N ASP A 4 5.88 9.97 -16.69
CA ASP A 4 5.42 8.69 -17.23
C ASP A 4 5.04 7.76 -16.06
N LEU A 5 3.79 7.29 -16.03
CA LEU A 5 3.25 6.50 -14.92
C LEU A 5 4.01 5.18 -14.73
N HIS A 6 4.52 4.61 -15.82
CA HIS A 6 5.29 3.38 -15.76
C HIS A 6 6.62 3.60 -15.04
N THR A 7 7.40 4.57 -15.53
CA THR A 7 8.70 4.96 -14.97
C THR A 7 8.56 5.36 -13.50
N PHE A 8 7.51 6.09 -13.14
CA PHE A 8 7.26 6.48 -11.76
C PHE A 8 7.04 5.27 -10.84
N ARG A 9 6.19 4.32 -11.25
CA ARG A 9 5.93 3.08 -10.49
C ARG A 9 7.19 2.21 -10.35
N GLU A 10 7.97 2.07 -11.42
CA GLU A 10 9.24 1.33 -11.38
C GLU A 10 10.22 1.97 -10.40
N THR A 11 10.32 3.30 -10.43
CA THR A 11 11.19 4.05 -9.52
C THR A 11 10.79 3.84 -8.05
N LEU A 12 9.48 3.85 -7.74
CA LEU A 12 8.99 3.55 -6.39
C LEU A 12 9.31 2.11 -5.96
N GLY A 13 9.27 1.15 -6.89
CA GLY A 13 9.59 -0.25 -6.63
C GLY A 13 11.05 -0.52 -6.24
N LEU A 14 11.94 0.46 -6.40
CA LEU A 14 13.34 0.36 -5.96
C LEU A 14 13.49 0.49 -4.43
N PHE A 15 12.49 1.03 -3.73
CA PHE A 15 12.48 1.07 -2.27
C PHE A 15 11.89 -0.23 -1.71
N VAL A 16 12.76 -1.08 -1.15
CA VAL A 16 12.37 -2.39 -0.62
C VAL A 16 11.49 -2.24 0.63
N THR A 17 10.37 -2.95 0.66
CA THR A 17 9.42 -2.98 1.79
C THR A 17 9.05 -4.41 2.17
N GLY A 18 8.47 -4.58 3.36
CA GLY A 18 7.67 -5.78 3.64
C GLY A 18 6.34 -5.78 2.87
N VAL A 19 5.58 -6.87 3.01
CA VAL A 19 4.20 -6.98 2.54
C VAL A 19 3.30 -7.20 3.75
N THR A 20 2.20 -6.46 3.81
CA THR A 20 1.21 -6.51 4.89
C THR A 20 -0.18 -6.77 4.32
N ILE A 21 -1.08 -7.31 5.12
CA ILE A 21 -2.51 -7.36 4.82
C ILE A 21 -3.21 -6.38 5.77
N ILE A 22 -3.79 -5.32 5.21
CA ILE A 22 -4.69 -4.42 5.95
C ILE A 22 -6.04 -5.13 6.03
N THR A 23 -6.59 -5.25 7.24
CA THR A 23 -7.89 -5.88 7.47
C THR A 23 -8.87 -4.89 8.10
N THR A 24 -10.14 -5.02 7.73
CA THR A 24 -11.25 -4.29 8.33
C THR A 24 -12.52 -5.14 8.28
N ARG A 25 -13.63 -4.61 8.78
CA ARG A 25 -14.97 -5.10 8.54
C ARG A 25 -15.79 -4.02 7.85
N ASP A 26 -16.74 -4.40 7.00
CA ASP A 26 -17.72 -3.45 6.46
C ASP A 26 -18.87 -3.16 7.43
N ASP A 27 -19.86 -2.41 6.96
CA ASP A 27 -21.04 -2.01 7.74
C ASP A 27 -21.91 -3.20 8.16
N GLU A 28 -21.83 -4.34 7.46
CA GLU A 28 -22.52 -5.59 7.77
C GLU A 28 -21.68 -6.52 8.68
N GLY A 29 -20.43 -6.14 8.94
CA GLY A 29 -19.49 -6.88 9.78
C GLY A 29 -18.66 -7.91 9.03
N GLU A 30 -18.78 -7.99 7.70
CA GLU A 30 -18.06 -8.94 6.86
C GLU A 30 -16.58 -8.57 6.75
N PRO A 31 -15.65 -9.55 6.82
CA PRO A 31 -14.23 -9.28 6.81
C PRO A 31 -13.73 -8.85 5.42
N ILE A 32 -12.96 -7.77 5.38
CA ILE A 32 -12.28 -7.27 4.17
C ILE A 32 -10.77 -7.26 4.39
N GLY A 33 -10.01 -7.67 3.38
CA GLY A 33 -8.55 -7.68 3.37
C GLY A 33 -7.96 -7.03 2.11
N ILE A 34 -6.90 -6.25 2.27
CA ILE A 34 -6.15 -5.61 1.18
C ILE A 34 -4.66 -5.87 1.37
N THR A 35 -3.99 -6.38 0.34
CA THR A 35 -2.52 -6.47 0.30
C THR A 35 -1.92 -5.07 0.12
N ALA A 36 -1.03 -4.67 1.02
CA ALA A 36 -0.33 -3.38 0.95
C ALA A 36 1.16 -3.54 1.25
N ASN A 37 2.00 -2.90 0.45
CA ASN A 37 3.45 -2.80 0.67
C ASN A 37 3.91 -1.35 0.94
N SER A 38 2.98 -0.39 0.98
CA SER A 38 3.26 1.03 1.23
C SER A 38 3.20 1.44 2.71
N PHE A 39 3.25 0.47 3.64
CA PHE A 39 3.16 0.71 5.08
C PHE A 39 4.44 1.33 5.65
N ASN A 40 4.31 2.24 6.63
CA ASN A 40 5.42 2.79 7.41
C ASN A 40 4.98 3.12 8.85
N SER A 41 5.90 3.11 9.81
CA SER A 41 5.62 3.40 11.22
C SER A 41 5.66 4.89 11.53
N VAL A 42 4.76 5.35 12.42
CA VAL A 42 4.73 6.71 12.99
C VAL A 42 4.41 6.63 14.48
N SER A 43 4.69 7.70 15.23
CA SER A 43 4.28 7.85 16.64
C SER A 43 3.36 9.06 16.78
N LEU A 44 2.37 8.96 17.67
CA LEU A 44 1.56 10.09 18.15
C LEU A 44 2.20 10.74 19.37
#